data_AF-L0DHB2-F1
#
_entry.id   AF-L0DHB2-F1
#
_cell.length_a   1.000
_cell.length_b   1.000
_cell.length_c   1.000
_cell.angle_alpha   90.00
_cell.angle_beta   90.00
_cell.angle_gamma   90.00
#
_symmetry.space_group_name_H-M   'P 1'
#
loop_
_entity.id
_entity.type
_entity.pdbx_description
1 polymer ?
#
loop_
_entity_poly.entity_id
_entity_poly.type
_entity_poly.pdbx_seq_one_letter_code
_entity_poly.pdbx_strand_id
1 'polypeptide(L)'
;MHAEWADNLPAARRDGENGVRAFTATWQIAADLGLSAPPLPVLPPGTLIDELEQLSRDLLSAADTLDRDYTGMSWAIDRVAAKQKPSSAKGTVKDCHILGHALRLSTLLVAAGYPHSRLLVSSNRSDFAAPNATVFHPDIVPDAAAAGLRYAISLEAAVADLRVAGEIL
;
A
#
# COMPACT_ATOMS: atom_id res chain seq x y z
N MET A 1 -19.12 1.11 8.03
CA MET A 1 -18.00 1.80 8.71
C MET A 1 -16.85 0.80 8.80
N HIS A 2 -15.72 1.05 8.14
CA HIS A 2 -14.60 0.11 8.09
C HIS A 2 -13.92 0.03 9.46
N ALA A 3 -14.17 -1.06 10.21
CA ALA A 3 -13.69 -1.23 11.57
C ALA A 3 -12.17 -1.05 11.69
N GLU A 4 -11.39 -1.68 10.80
CA GLU A 4 -9.92 -1.57 10.83
C GLU A 4 -9.42 -0.14 10.55
N TRP A 5 -10.04 0.59 9.62
CA TRP A 5 -9.65 1.98 9.38
C TRP A 5 -9.99 2.86 10.58
N ALA A 6 -11.19 2.71 11.14
CA ALA A 6 -11.63 3.46 12.32
C ALA A 6 -10.75 3.17 13.55
N ASP A 7 -10.31 1.92 13.72
CA ASP A 7 -9.43 1.50 14.82
C ASP A 7 -8.01 2.09 14.69
N ASN A 8 -7.51 2.24 13.46
CA ASN A 8 -6.15 2.75 13.20
C ASN A 8 -6.08 4.28 13.06
N LEU A 9 -7.20 4.94 12.75
CA LEU A 9 -7.24 6.39 12.51
C LEU A 9 -6.66 7.22 13.67
N PRO A 10 -6.98 6.97 14.95
CA PRO A 10 -6.40 7.75 16.05
C PRO A 10 -4.88 7.63 16.15
N ALA A 11 -4.31 6.45 15.84
CA ALA A 11 -2.87 6.25 15.84
C ALA A 11 -2.22 6.99 14.66
N ALA A 12 -2.76 6.83 13.44
CA ALA A 12 -2.28 7.51 12.25
C ALA A 12 -2.31 9.05 12.41
N ARG A 13 -3.38 9.58 13.00
CA ARG A 13 -3.51 11.00 13.30
C ARG A 13 -2.41 11.49 14.24
N ARG A 14 -2.17 10.78 15.36
CA ARG A 14 -1.08 11.12 16.30
C ARG A 14 0.28 11.09 15.63
N ASP A 15 0.55 10.09 14.80
CA ASP A 15 1.81 9.96 14.08
C ASP A 15 2.01 11.10 13.07
N GLY A 16 0.96 11.48 12.34
CA GLY A 16 0.98 12.64 11.47
C GLY A 16 1.23 13.95 12.22
N GLU A 17 0.52 14.19 13.32
CA GLU A 17 0.73 15.37 14.17
C GLU A 17 2.17 15.41 14.74
N ASN A 18 2.71 14.25 15.14
CA ASN A 18 4.10 14.12 15.59
C ASN A 18 5.09 14.45 14.46
N GLY A 19 4.83 13.96 13.24
CA GLY A 19 5.65 14.24 12.06
C GLY A 19 5.68 15.73 11.72
N VAL A 20 4.52 16.40 11.72
CA VAL A 20 4.43 17.85 11.49
C VAL A 20 5.19 18.64 12.57
N ARG A 21 5.03 18.26 13.85
CA ARG A 21 5.80 18.87 14.95
C ARG A 21 7.30 18.68 14.79
N ALA A 22 7.75 17.47 14.44
CA ALA A 22 9.16 17.16 14.24
C ALA A 22 9.75 17.95 13.07
N PHE A 23 9.05 18.01 11.93
CA PHE A 23 9.46 18.80 10.78
C PHE A 23 9.59 20.29 11.13
N THR A 24 8.59 20.85 11.82
CA THR A 24 8.60 22.26 12.26
C THR A 24 9.75 22.55 13.23
N ALA A 25 10.05 21.62 14.13
CA ALA A 25 11.17 21.75 15.06
C ALA A 25 12.53 21.70 14.34
N THR A 26 12.74 20.72 13.44
CA THR A 26 13.95 20.63 12.60
C THR A 26 14.14 21.90 11.78
N TRP A 27 13.05 22.45 11.27
CA TRP A 27 13.07 23.68 10.53
C TRP A 27 13.49 24.89 11.36
N GLN A 28 12.90 25.06 12.54
CA GLN A 28 13.27 26.13 13.46
C GLN A 28 14.75 26.05 13.82
N ILE A 29 15.28 24.85 14.07
CA ILE A 29 16.71 24.63 14.32
C ILE A 29 17.55 25.07 13.13
N ALA A 30 17.15 24.73 11.90
CA ALA A 30 17.89 25.16 10.70
C ALA A 30 17.90 26.69 10.55
N ALA A 31 16.77 27.35 10.83
CA ALA A 31 16.66 28.80 10.84
C ALA A 31 17.54 29.44 11.92
N ASP A 32 17.53 28.91 13.14
CA ASP A 32 18.35 29.39 14.27
C ASP A 32 19.85 29.25 14.00
N LEU A 33 20.25 28.24 13.22
CA LEU A 33 21.63 28.01 12.78
C LEU A 33 22.03 28.84 11.55
N GLY A 34 21.14 29.69 11.02
CA GLY A 34 21.40 30.50 9.83
C GLY A 34 21.57 29.67 8.55
N LEU A 35 21.13 28.41 8.55
CA LEU A 35 21.12 27.58 7.36
C LEU A 35 20.00 28.06 6.43
N SER A 36 20.26 28.06 5.12
CA SER A 36 19.24 28.38 4.12
C SER A 36 18.17 27.28 4.13
N ALA A 37 17.13 27.45 4.95
CA ALA A 37 15.93 26.67 4.83
C ALA A 37 15.14 27.19 3.61
N PRO A 38 14.40 26.32 2.88
CA PRO A 38 13.35 26.79 1.96
C PRO A 38 12.34 27.71 2.71
N PRO A 39 11.30 28.27 2.10
CA PRO A 39 10.17 28.79 2.87
C PRO A 39 9.30 27.63 3.39
N LEU A 40 8.79 27.72 4.63
CA LEU A 40 7.83 26.72 5.11
C LEU A 40 6.60 26.81 4.20
N PRO A 41 6.08 25.69 3.69
CA PRO A 41 4.72 25.72 3.18
C PRO A 41 3.84 26.19 4.36
N VAL A 42 3.06 27.25 4.12
CA VAL A 42 2.06 27.68 5.09
C VAL A 42 1.01 26.57 5.12
N LEU A 43 1.22 25.60 5.99
CA LEU A 43 0.22 24.61 6.37
C LEU A 43 -0.56 25.26 7.52
N PRO A 44 -1.80 25.69 7.31
CA PRO A 44 -2.60 26.20 8.40
C PRO A 44 -2.62 25.15 9.53
N PRO A 45 -2.42 25.56 10.80
CA PRO A 45 -2.43 24.63 11.92
C PRO A 45 -3.71 23.78 11.91
N GLY A 46 -3.56 22.46 11.92
CA GLY A 46 -4.67 21.51 11.90
C GLY A 46 -5.10 21.03 10.51
N THR A 47 -4.85 21.78 9.43
CA THR A 47 -5.49 21.42 8.14
C THR A 47 -4.86 20.25 7.43
N LEU A 48 -3.53 20.09 7.45
CA LEU A 48 -2.89 18.96 6.73
C LEU A 48 -3.39 17.60 7.23
N ILE A 49 -3.53 17.44 8.55
CA ILE A 49 -3.97 16.16 9.13
C ILE A 49 -5.45 15.92 8.84
N ASP A 50 -6.27 16.96 8.95
CA ASP A 50 -7.69 16.90 8.61
C ASP A 50 -7.91 16.62 7.11
N GLU A 51 -7.10 17.23 6.24
CA GLU A 51 -7.09 17.02 4.78
C GLU A 51 -6.68 15.58 4.44
N LEU A 52 -5.65 15.03 5.10
CA LEU A 52 -5.24 13.64 4.91
C LEU A 52 -6.30 12.66 5.43
N GLU A 53 -6.94 12.97 6.55
CA GLU A 53 -8.07 12.18 7.06
C GLU A 53 -9.22 12.19 6.05
N GLN A 54 -9.61 13.37 5.56
CA GLN A 54 -10.69 13.50 4.57
C GLN A 54 -10.34 12.76 3.28
N LEU A 55 -9.11 12.92 2.77
CA LEU A 55 -8.63 12.19 1.60
C LEU A 55 -8.71 10.67 1.82
N SER A 56 -8.33 10.17 3.00
CA SER A 56 -8.43 8.74 3.30
C SER A 56 -9.89 8.24 3.32
N ARG A 57 -10.83 9.07 3.79
CA ARG A 57 -12.27 8.76 3.77
C ARG A 57 -12.79 8.74 2.33
N ASP A 58 -12.42 9.72 1.53
CA ASP A 58 -12.84 9.83 0.13
C ASP A 58 -12.30 8.66 -0.70
N LEU A 59 -11.02 8.29 -0.49
CA LEU A 59 -10.42 7.11 -1.11
C LEU A 59 -11.13 5.82 -0.73
N LEU A 60 -11.46 5.63 0.55
CA LEU A 60 -12.21 4.45 1.00
C LEU A 60 -13.63 4.43 0.45
N SER A 61 -14.29 5.59 0.36
CA SER A 61 -15.63 5.70 -0.20
C SER A 61 -15.67 5.44 -1.71
N ALA A 62 -14.58 5.70 -2.42
CA ALA A 62 -14.45 5.47 -3.85
C ALA A 62 -13.94 4.05 -4.19
N ALA A 63 -13.42 3.32 -3.21
CA ALA A 63 -12.83 1.99 -3.42
C ALA A 63 -13.83 0.87 -3.14
N ASP A 64 -13.84 -0.15 -4.00
CA ASP A 64 -14.47 -1.43 -3.68
C ASP A 64 -13.60 -2.18 -2.67
N THR A 65 -14.08 -2.30 -1.44
CA THR A 65 -13.37 -3.02 -0.39
C THR A 65 -13.73 -4.49 -0.39
N LEU A 66 -12.71 -5.34 -0.32
CA LEU A 66 -12.91 -6.78 -0.12
C LEU A 66 -13.25 -7.05 1.35
N ASP A 67 -14.30 -7.83 1.58
CA ASP A 67 -14.60 -8.37 2.90
C ASP A 67 -13.48 -9.31 3.37
N ARG A 68 -13.37 -9.46 4.69
CA ARG A 68 -12.45 -10.43 5.29
C ARG A 68 -12.85 -11.84 4.86
N ASP A 69 -11.98 -12.49 4.09
CA ASP A 69 -12.15 -13.90 3.71
C ASP A 69 -11.25 -14.77 4.57
N TYR A 70 -11.87 -15.57 5.42
CA TYR A 70 -11.20 -16.56 6.25
C TYR A 70 -10.71 -17.77 5.44
N THR A 71 -11.25 -17.99 4.23
CA THR A 71 -10.79 -19.04 3.32
C THR A 71 -9.37 -18.77 2.82
N GLY A 72 -9.04 -17.50 2.57
CA GLY A 72 -7.68 -17.07 2.22
C GLY A 72 -6.66 -17.19 3.36
N MET A 73 -7.11 -17.37 4.61
CA MET A 73 -6.23 -17.44 5.79
C MET A 73 -5.40 -18.72 5.82
N SER A 74 -5.98 -19.88 5.44
CA SER A 74 -5.23 -21.14 5.41
C SER A 74 -4.03 -21.05 4.46
N TRP A 75 -4.25 -20.49 3.27
CA TRP A 75 -3.18 -20.27 2.29
C TRP A 75 -2.07 -19.36 2.83
N ALA A 76 -2.45 -18.29 3.53
CA ALA A 76 -1.50 -17.37 4.14
C ALA A 76 -0.65 -18.05 5.23
N ILE A 77 -1.28 -18.90 6.06
CA ILE A 77 -0.61 -19.68 7.10
C ILE A 77 0.40 -20.66 6.48
N ASP A 78 0.00 -21.40 5.45
CA ASP A 78 0.88 -22.37 4.78
C ASP A 78 2.13 -21.68 4.21
N ARG A 79 1.95 -20.50 3.63
CA ARG A 79 3.04 -19.69 3.08
C ARG A 79 4.00 -19.18 4.15
N VAL A 80 3.47 -18.76 5.30
CA VAL A 80 4.26 -18.37 6.47
C VAL A 80 5.04 -19.56 7.02
N ALA A 81 4.41 -20.73 7.15
CA ALA A 81 5.05 -21.96 7.61
C ALA A 81 6.18 -22.40 6.67
N ALA A 82 5.98 -22.25 5.36
CA ALA A 82 6.98 -22.51 4.33
C ALA A 82 8.07 -21.42 4.23
N LYS A 83 7.96 -20.33 5.01
CA LYS A 83 8.87 -19.16 4.97
C LYS A 83 9.01 -18.54 3.58
N GLN A 84 7.92 -18.56 2.80
CA GLN A 84 7.87 -18.01 1.46
C GLN A 84 7.41 -16.55 1.49
N LYS A 85 8.00 -15.72 0.63
CA LYS A 85 7.62 -14.30 0.52
C LYS A 85 6.13 -14.13 0.17
N PRO A 86 5.41 -13.15 0.76
CA PRO A 86 5.90 -12.02 1.55
C PRO A 86 6.12 -12.31 3.05
N SER A 87 6.11 -13.57 3.49
CA SER A 87 6.49 -13.89 4.87
C SER A 87 7.96 -13.55 5.11
N SER A 88 8.25 -12.75 6.14
CA SER A 88 9.60 -12.55 6.65
C SER A 88 9.93 -13.58 7.75
N ALA A 89 11.17 -13.63 8.23
CA ALA A 89 11.55 -14.46 9.38
C ALA A 89 10.71 -14.19 10.65
N LYS A 90 10.01 -13.05 10.72
CA LYS A 90 9.10 -12.68 11.80
C LYS A 90 7.66 -13.21 11.62
N GLY A 91 7.36 -13.90 10.51
CA GLY A 91 6.10 -14.61 10.31
C GLY A 91 4.88 -13.70 10.12
N THR A 92 5.00 -12.65 9.32
CA THR A 92 3.90 -11.70 9.06
C THR A 92 2.80 -12.33 8.20
N VAL A 93 1.76 -12.87 8.85
CA VAL A 93 0.58 -13.46 8.18
C VAL A 93 -0.21 -12.41 7.38
N LYS A 94 -0.23 -11.14 7.84
CA LYS A 94 -1.00 -10.06 7.22
C LYS A 94 -0.66 -9.88 5.73
N ASP A 95 0.62 -9.78 5.40
CA ASP A 95 1.04 -9.55 4.01
C ASP A 95 0.78 -10.76 3.11
N CYS A 96 0.92 -11.97 3.66
CA CYS A 96 0.51 -13.19 2.96
C CYS A 96 -0.99 -13.22 2.72
N HIS A 97 -1.80 -12.78 3.69
CA HIS A 97 -3.26 -12.71 3.53
C HIS A 97 -3.67 -11.69 2.47
N ILE A 98 -3.05 -10.50 2.43
CA ILE A 98 -3.25 -9.50 1.38
C ILE A 98 -2.91 -10.06 0.00
N LEU A 99 -1.76 -10.75 -0.14
CA LEU A 99 -1.38 -11.39 -1.40
C LEU A 99 -2.40 -12.46 -1.81
N GLY A 100 -2.83 -13.32 -0.88
CA GLY A 100 -3.82 -14.36 -1.15
C GLY A 100 -5.14 -13.79 -1.66
N HIS A 101 -5.62 -12.70 -1.05
CA HIS A 101 -6.80 -11.97 -1.53
C HIS A 101 -6.62 -11.44 -2.95
N ALA A 102 -5.49 -10.79 -3.24
CA ALA A 102 -5.20 -10.23 -4.56
C ALA A 102 -5.14 -11.32 -5.65
N LEU A 103 -4.49 -12.45 -5.36
CA LEU A 103 -4.41 -13.59 -6.27
C LEU A 103 -5.80 -14.19 -6.53
N ARG A 104 -6.60 -14.38 -5.48
CA ARG A 104 -7.95 -14.94 -5.60
C ARG A 104 -8.86 -14.04 -6.42
N LEU A 105 -8.89 -12.74 -6.12
CA LEU A 105 -9.67 -11.77 -6.88
C LEU A 105 -9.22 -11.76 -8.34
N SER A 106 -7.91 -11.66 -8.60
CA SER A 106 -7.38 -11.63 -9.96
C SER A 106 -7.76 -12.88 -10.76
N THR A 107 -7.69 -14.06 -10.15
CA THR A 107 -8.14 -15.32 -10.76
C THR A 107 -9.62 -15.28 -11.12
N LEU A 108 -10.48 -14.79 -10.21
CA LEU A 108 -11.93 -14.69 -10.45
C LEU A 108 -12.24 -13.68 -11.56
N LEU A 109 -11.54 -12.54 -11.59
CA LEU A 109 -11.68 -11.53 -12.63
C LEU A 109 -11.27 -12.08 -14.00
N VAL A 110 -10.15 -12.81 -14.08
CA VAL A 110 -9.72 -13.48 -15.31
C VAL A 110 -10.77 -14.50 -15.78
N ALA A 111 -11.27 -15.33 -14.87
CA ALA A 111 -12.31 -16.32 -15.19
C ALA A 111 -13.63 -15.67 -15.65
N ALA A 112 -13.94 -14.48 -15.14
CA ALA A 112 -15.10 -13.68 -15.55
C ALA A 112 -14.88 -12.87 -16.84
N GLY A 113 -13.69 -12.93 -17.45
CA GLY A 113 -13.37 -12.19 -18.67
C GLY A 113 -13.11 -10.69 -18.46
N TYR A 114 -12.71 -10.28 -17.25
CA TYR A 114 -12.39 -8.88 -16.95
C TYR A 114 -11.23 -8.39 -17.83
N PRO A 115 -11.42 -7.35 -18.66
CA PRO A 115 -10.47 -7.02 -19.73
C PRO A 115 -9.31 -6.15 -19.27
N HIS A 116 -9.44 -5.47 -18.11
CA HIS A 116 -8.45 -4.50 -17.65
C HIS A 116 -7.34 -5.15 -16.83
N SER A 117 -6.23 -4.42 -16.71
CA SER A 117 -5.09 -4.81 -15.91
C SER A 117 -5.41 -4.93 -14.43
N ARG A 118 -4.71 -5.84 -13.77
CA ARG A 118 -4.82 -6.11 -12.34
C ARG A 118 -3.43 -5.98 -11.74
N LEU A 119 -3.25 -5.03 -10.82
CA LEU A 119 -1.96 -4.74 -10.20
C LEU A 119 -2.08 -4.82 -8.67
N LEU A 120 -1.13 -5.50 -8.03
CA LEU A 120 -0.83 -5.31 -6.62
C LEU A 120 0.14 -4.13 -6.49
N VAL A 121 -0.22 -3.14 -5.69
CA VAL A 121 0.62 -1.97 -5.40
C VAL A 121 1.18 -2.08 -4.00
N SER A 122 2.51 -2.06 -3.85
CA SER A 122 3.14 -2.02 -2.53
C SER A 122 4.55 -1.44 -2.59
N SER A 123 4.88 -0.56 -1.65
CA SER A 123 6.24 -0.04 -1.46
C SER A 123 7.12 -0.97 -0.62
N ASN A 124 6.57 -2.05 -0.03
CA ASN A 124 7.34 -3.05 0.72
C ASN A 124 8.12 -3.98 -0.22
N ARG A 125 9.20 -3.44 -0.79
CA ARG A 125 10.04 -4.15 -1.77
C ARG A 125 10.70 -5.39 -1.19
N SER A 126 11.08 -5.38 0.09
CA SER A 126 11.74 -6.52 0.71
C SER A 126 10.87 -7.78 0.74
N ASP A 127 9.55 -7.62 0.78
CA ASP A 127 8.63 -8.76 0.89
C ASP A 127 7.91 -9.08 -0.40
N PHE A 128 7.64 -8.09 -1.25
CA PHE A 128 6.87 -8.30 -2.48
C PHE A 128 7.71 -8.28 -3.76
N ALA A 129 8.84 -7.58 -3.78
CA ALA A 129 9.63 -7.39 -4.99
C ALA A 129 10.88 -8.29 -5.02
N ALA A 130 11.34 -8.61 -6.22
CA ALA A 130 12.69 -9.14 -6.37
C ALA A 130 13.73 -8.05 -6.04
N PRO A 131 14.93 -8.41 -5.53
CA PRO A 131 15.96 -7.43 -5.21
C PRO A 131 16.27 -6.50 -6.39
N ASN A 132 16.21 -5.19 -6.17
CA ASN A 132 16.44 -4.14 -7.18
C ASN A 132 15.52 -4.21 -8.41
N ALA A 133 14.36 -4.86 -8.32
CA ALA A 133 13.44 -5.01 -9.44
C ALA A 133 12.09 -4.34 -9.18
N THR A 134 11.37 -4.07 -10.28
CA THR A 134 9.98 -3.60 -10.29
C THR A 134 8.99 -4.74 -10.53
N VAL A 135 9.43 -5.99 -10.33
CA VAL A 135 8.62 -7.21 -10.50
C VAL A 135 8.51 -7.96 -9.19
N PHE A 136 7.52 -8.85 -9.11
CA PHE A 136 7.32 -9.72 -7.95
C PHE A 136 8.58 -10.52 -7.57
N HIS A 137 8.72 -10.82 -6.28
CA HIS A 137 9.71 -11.74 -5.77
C HIS A 137 9.56 -13.13 -6.43
N PRO A 138 10.64 -13.89 -6.69
CA PRO A 138 10.57 -15.19 -7.35
C PRO A 138 9.58 -16.18 -6.72
N ASP A 139 9.45 -16.21 -5.40
CA ASP A 139 8.46 -17.03 -4.68
C ASP A 139 7.00 -16.73 -5.06
N ILE A 140 6.72 -15.49 -5.51
CA ILE A 140 5.38 -14.99 -5.81
C ILE A 140 5.07 -15.11 -7.31
N VAL A 141 6.09 -15.06 -8.17
CA VAL A 141 5.94 -15.05 -9.64
C VAL A 141 5.05 -16.19 -10.18
N PRO A 142 5.21 -17.46 -9.77
CA PRO A 142 4.36 -18.54 -10.28
C PRO A 142 2.87 -18.33 -10.01
N ASP A 143 2.53 -17.94 -8.78
CA ASP A 143 1.14 -17.71 -8.37
C ASP A 143 0.57 -16.46 -9.06
N ALA A 144 1.35 -15.39 -9.14
CA ALA A 144 0.94 -14.14 -9.78
C ALA A 144 0.72 -14.31 -11.29
N ALA A 145 1.60 -15.07 -11.97
CA ALA A 145 1.44 -15.38 -13.38
C ALA A 145 0.17 -16.21 -13.63
N ALA A 146 -0.09 -17.23 -12.81
CA ALA A 146 -1.30 -18.04 -12.91
C ALA A 146 -2.59 -17.21 -12.68
N ALA A 147 -2.52 -16.22 -11.79
CA ALA A 147 -3.64 -15.32 -11.50
C ALA A 147 -3.77 -14.14 -12.48
N GLY A 148 -2.81 -13.94 -13.39
CA GLY A 148 -2.77 -12.77 -14.27
C GLY A 148 -2.62 -11.44 -13.51
N LEU A 149 -1.92 -11.46 -12.38
CA LEU A 149 -1.67 -10.34 -11.48
C LEU A 149 -0.28 -9.75 -11.73
N ARG A 150 -0.19 -8.42 -11.85
CA ARG A 150 1.07 -7.68 -11.99
C ARG A 150 1.43 -6.94 -10.71
N TYR A 151 2.66 -6.44 -10.63
CA TYR A 151 3.16 -5.71 -9.46
C TYR A 151 3.56 -4.28 -9.83
N ALA A 152 3.26 -3.33 -8.94
CA ALA A 152 3.77 -1.97 -9.01
C ALA A 152 4.30 -1.53 -7.64
N ILE A 153 5.45 -0.84 -7.66
CA ILE A 153 6.14 -0.41 -6.44
C ILE A 153 5.50 0.82 -5.77
N SER A 154 4.64 1.54 -6.49
CA SER A 154 3.93 2.72 -6.01
C SER A 154 2.67 2.95 -6.84
N LEU A 155 1.77 3.80 -6.31
CA LEU A 155 0.54 4.14 -7.02
C LEU A 155 0.84 4.92 -8.30
N GLU A 156 1.84 5.79 -8.29
CA GLU A 156 2.28 6.54 -9.48
C GLU A 156 2.76 5.60 -10.57
N ALA A 157 3.54 4.57 -10.21
CA ALA A 157 3.99 3.56 -11.16
C ALA A 157 2.81 2.76 -11.74
N ALA A 158 1.82 2.41 -10.91
CA ALA A 158 0.61 1.72 -11.36
C ALA A 158 -0.21 2.60 -12.33
N VAL A 159 -0.40 3.88 -12.01
CA VAL A 159 -1.11 4.85 -12.86
C VAL A 159 -0.37 5.03 -14.20
N ALA A 160 0.95 5.16 -14.17
CA ALA A 160 1.75 5.28 -15.40
C ALA A 160 1.59 4.03 -16.29
N ASP A 161 1.62 2.84 -15.69
CA ASP A 161 1.43 1.58 -16.41
C ASP A 161 0.02 1.48 -17.04
N LEU A 162 -1.03 1.82 -16.29
CA LEU A 162 -2.40 1.83 -16.77
C LEU A 162 -2.64 2.85 -17.89
N ARG A 163 -1.98 4.03 -17.83
CA ARG A 163 -2.02 5.02 -18.92
C ARG A 163 -1.37 4.51 -20.19
N VAL A 164 -0.21 3.84 -20.08
CA VAL A 164 0.46 3.22 -21.23
C VAL A 164 -0.41 2.12 -21.85
N ALA A 165 -1.18 1.40 -21.03
CA ALA A 165 -2.15 0.40 -21.49
C ALA A 165 -3.44 1.01 -22.07
N GLY A 166 -3.64 2.34 -21.98
CA GLY A 166 -4.85 3.01 -22.44
C GLY A 166 -6.08 2.73 -21.56
N GLU A 167 -5.89 2.30 -20.32
CA GLU A 167 -6.98 1.91 -19.42
C GLU A 167 -7.50 3.08 -18.57
N ILE A 168 -6.69 4.13 -18.40
CA ILE A 168 -7.05 5.36 -17.70
C ILE A 168 -6.51 6.58 -18.45
N LEU A 169 -7.19 7.72 -18.28
CA LEU A 169 -6.89 8.99 -18.96
C LEU A 169 -5.75 9.81 -18.27
#